data_AF-A0A2X3C7P0-F1
#
_entry.id   AF-A0A2X3C7P0-F1
#
_cell.length_a   1.000
_cell.length_b   1.000
_cell.length_c   1.000
_cell.angle_alpha   90.00
_cell.angle_beta   90.00
_cell.angle_gamma   90.00
#
_symmetry.space_group_name_H-M   'P 1'
#
loop_
_entity.id
_entity.type
_entity.pdbx_description
1 polymer ?
#
loop_
_entity_poly.entity_id
_entity_poly.type
_entity_poly.pdbx_seq_one_letter_code
_entity_poly.pdbx_strand_id
1 'polypeptide(L)'
;MGLFLAEVYIWVMLLLNYLQTVWPLKRGIVPLPDDMSKWPTVDIYIPSYNEPLEVVRDTVLAAQCIDYPKDKMKIYLLDDGKRSEFAVFAADVGVGYITRNDNKHAKAGTLTMR
;
A
#
# COMPACT_ATOMS: atom_id res chain seq x y z
N MET A 1 4.21 -31.41 -35.65
CA MET A 1 4.61 -31.57 -34.24
C MET A 1 4.41 -30.31 -33.40
N GLY A 2 4.76 -29.11 -33.91
CA GLY A 2 4.63 -27.86 -33.15
C GLY A 2 3.20 -27.45 -32.75
N LEU A 3 2.21 -27.69 -33.63
CA LEU A 3 0.80 -27.37 -33.34
C LEU A 3 0.25 -28.20 -32.17
N PHE A 4 0.57 -29.50 -32.14
CA PHE A 4 0.14 -30.42 -31.08
C PHE A 4 0.77 -30.07 -29.72
N LEU A 5 2.04 -29.67 -29.72
CA LEU A 5 2.72 -29.19 -28.50
C LEU A 5 2.08 -27.88 -27.98
N ALA A 6 1.72 -26.97 -28.89
CA ALA A 6 1.03 -25.74 -28.52
C ALA A 6 -0.36 -26.02 -27.94
N GLU A 7 -1.10 -26.97 -28.52
CA GLU A 7 -2.43 -27.37 -28.03
C GLU A 7 -2.36 -27.98 -26.62
N VAL A 8 -1.43 -28.93 -26.38
CA VAL A 8 -1.21 -29.52 -25.06
C VAL A 8 -0.79 -28.46 -24.03
N TYR A 9 0.05 -27.50 -24.42
CA TYR A 9 0.46 -26.40 -23.55
C TYR A 9 -0.72 -25.51 -23.13
N ILE A 10 -1.61 -25.18 -24.07
CA ILE A 10 -2.81 -24.39 -23.80
C ILE A 10 -3.74 -25.15 -22.84
N TRP A 11 -3.95 -26.45 -23.04
CA TRP A 11 -4.76 -27.27 -22.14
C TRP A 11 -4.21 -27.32 -20.72
N VAL A 12 -2.88 -27.45 -20.56
CA VAL A 12 -2.23 -27.44 -19.23
C VAL A 12 -2.35 -26.07 -18.57
N MET A 13 -2.12 -24.97 -19.30
CA MET A 13 -2.29 -23.62 -18.76
C MET A 13 -3.74 -23.32 -18.36
N LEU A 14 -4.72 -23.72 -19.18
CA LEU A 14 -6.14 -23.54 -18.88
C LEU A 14 -6.54 -24.32 -17.63
N LEU A 15 -6.07 -25.57 -17.48
CA LEU A 15 -6.32 -26.37 -16.29
C LEU A 15 -5.76 -25.70 -15.03
N LEU A 16 -4.50 -25.25 -15.08
CA LEU A 16 -3.84 -24.58 -13.96
C LEU A 16 -4.50 -23.24 -13.61
N ASN A 17 -4.96 -22.49 -14.61
CA ASN A 17 -5.69 -21.24 -14.42
C ASN A 17 -7.05 -21.47 -13.78
N TYR A 18 -7.76 -22.52 -14.22
CA TYR A 18 -9.06 -22.89 -13.67
C TYR A 18 -8.95 -23.34 -12.21
N LEU A 19 -7.95 -24.17 -11.89
CA LEU A 19 -7.69 -24.61 -10.51
C LEU A 19 -7.37 -23.43 -9.57
N GLN A 20 -6.61 -22.43 -10.02
CA GLN A 20 -6.37 -21.21 -9.24
C GLN A 20 -7.64 -20.36 -9.05
N THR A 21 -8.51 -20.33 -10.07
CA THR A 21 -9.75 -19.53 -10.05
C THR A 21 -10.85 -20.15 -9.20
N VAL A 22 -10.85 -21.49 -9.05
CA VAL A 22 -11.88 -22.24 -8.29
C VAL A 22 -11.76 -22.03 -6.78
N TRP A 23 -10.62 -21.53 -6.28
CA TRP A 23 -10.43 -21.23 -4.86
C TRP A 23 -10.36 -19.72 -4.57
N PRO A 24 -11.42 -18.94 -4.85
CA PRO A 24 -11.43 -17.55 -4.47
C PRO A 24 -11.40 -17.47 -2.95
N LEU A 25 -10.35 -16.84 -2.42
CA LEU A 25 -10.22 -16.58 -0.99
C LEU A 25 -11.29 -15.55 -0.59
N LYS A 26 -12.49 -16.05 -0.24
CA LYS A 26 -13.59 -15.20 0.23
C LYS A 26 -13.26 -14.72 1.64
N ARG A 27 -12.54 -13.61 1.73
CA ARG A 27 -12.28 -12.93 2.99
C ARG A 27 -13.54 -12.15 3.36
N GLY A 28 -14.26 -12.61 4.38
CA GLY A 28 -15.34 -11.85 4.97
C GLY A 28 -14.83 -10.56 5.60
N ILE A 29 -15.59 -9.49 5.51
CA ILE A 29 -15.32 -8.23 6.22
C ILE A 29 -15.66 -8.50 7.68
N VAL A 30 -14.63 -8.64 8.53
CA VAL A 30 -14.83 -8.78 9.98
C VAL A 30 -14.94 -7.36 10.55
N PRO A 31 -16.07 -6.99 11.18
CA PRO A 31 -16.20 -5.68 11.80
C PRO A 31 -15.19 -5.56 12.95
N LEU A 32 -14.64 -4.35 13.12
CA LEU A 32 -13.81 -4.07 14.30
C LEU A 32 -14.67 -4.17 15.57
N PRO A 33 -14.08 -4.55 16.72
CA PRO A 33 -14.79 -4.52 17.99
C PRO A 33 -15.33 -3.12 18.29
N ASP A 34 -16.53 -3.00 18.87
CA ASP A 34 -17.11 -1.70 19.27
C ASP A 34 -16.21 -0.91 20.25
N ASP A 35 -15.34 -1.62 20.97
CA ASP A 35 -14.41 -1.03 21.93
C ASP A 35 -13.14 -0.51 21.25
N MET A 36 -13.05 0.82 21.08
CA MET A 36 -11.90 1.51 20.49
C MET A 36 -10.59 1.32 21.28
N SER A 37 -10.64 0.91 22.55
CA SER A 37 -9.42 0.64 23.34
C SER A 37 -8.70 -0.63 22.88
N LYS A 38 -9.43 -1.60 22.31
CA LYS A 38 -8.88 -2.84 21.75
C LYS A 38 -8.33 -2.70 20.34
N TRP A 39 -8.55 -1.54 19.72
CA TRP A 39 -8.09 -1.30 18.36
C TRP A 39 -6.55 -1.27 18.32
N PRO A 40 -5.91 -1.93 17.33
CA PRO A 40 -4.47 -1.91 17.17
C PRO A 40 -3.96 -0.49 16.82
N THR A 41 -2.68 -0.22 17.02
CA THR A 41 -2.07 0.98 16.43
C THR A 41 -1.86 0.71 14.94
N VAL A 42 -2.23 1.68 14.09
CA VAL A 42 -2.12 1.58 12.63
C VAL A 42 -1.21 2.68 12.12
N ASP A 43 -0.16 2.28 11.42
CA ASP A 43 0.74 3.17 10.71
C ASP A 43 0.38 3.16 9.22
N ILE A 44 0.00 4.33 8.69
CA ILE A 44 -0.35 4.52 7.28
C ILE A 44 0.85 5.11 6.56
N TYR A 45 1.40 4.34 5.63
CA TYR A 45 2.54 4.73 4.81
C TYR A 45 2.07 5.11 3.41
N ILE A 46 2.32 6.35 3.00
CA ILE A 46 2.00 6.88 1.67
C ILE A 46 3.31 7.09 0.91
N PRO A 47 3.74 6.12 0.08
CA PRO A 47 4.93 6.31 -0.74
C PRO A 47 4.63 7.19 -1.95
N SER A 48 5.49 8.16 -2.19
CA SER A 48 5.48 9.07 -3.34
C SER A 48 6.83 9.00 -4.05
N TYR A 49 6.81 8.86 -5.37
CA TYR A 49 8.03 8.86 -6.19
C TYR A 49 8.02 9.99 -7.21
N ASN A 50 7.03 10.00 -8.09
CA ASN A 50 6.95 10.99 -9.17
C ASN A 50 5.54 11.57 -9.37
N GLU A 51 4.63 11.32 -8.43
CA GLU A 51 3.31 11.92 -8.43
C GLU A 51 3.37 13.44 -8.16
N PRO A 52 2.43 14.22 -8.72
CA PRO A 52 2.31 15.64 -8.38
C PRO A 52 1.80 15.81 -6.94
N LEU A 53 2.19 16.93 -6.31
CA LEU A 53 1.87 17.22 -4.91
C LEU A 53 0.36 17.22 -4.64
N GLU A 54 -0.45 17.62 -5.61
CA GLU A 54 -1.92 17.63 -5.49
C GLU A 54 -2.49 16.23 -5.21
N VAL A 55 -2.06 15.21 -5.95
CA VAL A 55 -2.54 13.82 -5.79
C VAL A 55 -2.15 13.27 -4.43
N VAL A 56 -0.91 13.56 -4.01
CA VAL A 56 -0.39 13.09 -2.73
C VAL A 56 -1.07 13.83 -1.58
N ARG A 57 -1.34 15.12 -1.73
CA ARG A 57 -2.12 15.92 -0.77
C ARG A 57 -3.51 15.35 -0.58
N ASP A 58 -4.25 15.11 -1.65
CA ASP A 58 -5.59 14.51 -1.58
C ASP A 58 -5.55 13.15 -0.87
N THR A 59 -4.53 12.33 -1.16
CA THR A 59 -4.35 11.03 -0.51
C THR A 59 -4.06 11.15 0.99
N VAL A 60 -3.19 12.09 1.39
CA VAL A 60 -2.86 12.35 2.80
C VAL A 60 -4.07 12.89 3.56
N LEU A 61 -4.81 13.83 2.98
CA LEU A 61 -6.04 14.38 3.57
C LEU A 61 -7.12 13.31 3.69
N ALA A 62 -7.30 12.48 2.67
CA ALA A 62 -8.21 11.34 2.74
C ALA A 62 -7.82 10.35 3.83
N ALA A 63 -6.52 10.08 4.01
CA ALA A 63 -6.01 9.23 5.08
C ALA A 63 -6.27 9.82 6.47
N GLN A 64 -6.21 11.15 6.62
CA GLN A 64 -6.56 11.83 7.88
C GLN A 64 -8.06 11.78 8.20
N CYS A 65 -8.91 11.65 7.17
CA CYS A 65 -10.37 11.53 7.32
C CYS A 65 -10.83 10.10 7.64
N ILE A 66 -9.92 9.13 7.79
CA ILE A 66 -10.28 7.77 8.20
C ILE A 66 -10.85 7.81 9.63
N ASP A 67 -11.98 7.15 9.85
CA ASP A 67 -12.62 7.00 11.16
C ASP A 67 -11.78 6.09 12.06
N TYR A 68 -10.71 6.65 12.64
CA TYR A 68 -9.80 5.99 13.56
C TYR A 68 -9.34 6.93 14.68
N PRO A 69 -9.14 6.44 15.91
CA PRO A 69 -8.56 7.23 16.99
C PRO A 69 -7.19 7.81 16.58
N LYS A 70 -7.07 9.15 16.60
CA LYS A 70 -5.83 9.86 16.23
C LYS A 70 -4.62 9.49 17.09
N ASP A 71 -4.85 9.05 18.33
CA ASP A 71 -3.80 8.54 19.22
C ASP A 71 -3.15 7.24 18.70
N LYS A 72 -3.94 6.43 17.98
CA LYS A 72 -3.55 5.12 17.47
C LYS A 72 -3.28 5.09 15.98
N MET A 73 -3.49 6.20 15.28
CA MET A 73 -3.23 6.32 13.85
C MET A 73 -2.07 7.28 13.61
N LYS A 74 -1.04 6.81 12.92
CA LYS A 74 0.08 7.65 12.51
C LYS A 74 0.21 7.59 11.00
N ILE A 75 0.37 8.76 10.38
CA ILE A 75 0.48 8.89 8.94
C ILE A 75 1.90 9.31 8.62
N TYR A 76 2.54 8.58 7.73
CA TYR A 76 3.90 8.79 7.27
C TYR A 76 3.93 8.95 5.75
N LEU A 77 4.48 10.07 5.31
CA LEU A 77 4.74 10.38 3.92
C LEU A 77 6.16 9.96 3.56
N LEU A 78 6.31 9.01 2.64
CA LEU A 78 7.62 8.58 2.16
C LEU A 78 7.90 9.24 0.82
N ASP A 79 8.79 10.22 0.80
CA ASP A 79 9.23 10.88 -0.44
C ASP A 79 10.62 10.41 -0.85
N ASP A 80 10.68 9.73 -1.99
CA ASP A 80 11.94 9.26 -2.60
C ASP A 80 12.58 10.37 -3.48
N GLY A 81 11.78 11.35 -3.91
CA GLY A 81 12.20 12.43 -4.80
C GLY A 81 12.97 13.57 -4.12
N LYS A 82 13.13 13.54 -2.78
CA LYS A 82 13.73 14.61 -1.95
C LYS A 82 13.19 16.00 -2.29
N ARG A 83 11.87 16.12 -2.48
CA ARG A 83 11.22 17.38 -2.86
C ARG A 83 10.91 18.19 -1.60
N SER A 84 11.49 19.39 -1.50
CA SER A 84 11.27 20.29 -0.36
C SER A 84 9.80 20.65 -0.15
N GLU A 85 9.01 20.74 -1.23
CA GLU A 85 7.57 21.00 -1.16
C GLU A 85 6.80 19.93 -0.36
N PHE A 86 7.25 18.67 -0.40
CA PHE A 86 6.63 17.57 0.35
C PHE A 86 6.98 17.65 1.83
N ALA A 87 8.19 18.07 2.17
CA ALA A 87 8.60 18.29 3.56
C ALA A 87 7.80 19.44 4.19
N VAL A 88 7.60 20.54 3.46
CA VAL A 88 6.78 21.67 3.90
C VAL A 88 5.32 21.26 4.07
N PHE A 89 4.78 20.54 3.09
CA PHE A 89 3.41 20.03 3.15
C PHE A 89 3.19 19.07 4.32
N ALA A 90 4.14 18.15 4.55
CA ALA A 90 4.05 17.22 5.67
C ALA A 90 4.06 17.95 7.03
N ALA A 91 4.87 19.01 7.16
CA ALA A 91 4.92 19.84 8.36
C ALA A 91 3.62 20.64 8.57
N ASP A 92 3.04 21.18 7.49
CA ASP A 92 1.78 21.94 7.51
C ASP A 92 0.59 21.06 7.96
N VAL A 93 0.53 19.83 7.45
CA VAL A 93 -0.55 18.88 7.73
C VAL A 93 -0.30 18.05 9.01
N GLY A 94 0.89 18.18 9.60
CA GLY A 94 1.27 17.50 10.85
C GLY A 94 1.48 16.00 10.69
N VAL A 95 1.95 15.54 9.52
CA VAL A 95 2.24 14.13 9.22
C VAL A 95 3.75 13.86 9.23
N GLY A 96 4.13 12.63 9.55
CA GLY A 96 5.55 12.26 9.60
C GLY A 96 6.16 12.25 8.20
N TYR A 97 7.28 12.95 7.99
CA TYR A 97 8.00 12.94 6.72
C TYR A 97 9.22 12.02 6.81
N ILE A 98 9.29 11.02 5.94
CA ILE A 98 10.41 10.09 5.84
C ILE A 98 10.96 10.17 4.41
N THR A 99 12.28 10.33 4.28
CA THR A 99 12.94 10.30 2.97
C THR A 99 14.07 9.27 2.99
N ARG A 100 14.24 8.54 1.88
CA ARG A 100 15.39 7.63 1.74
C ARG A 100 16.64 8.43 1.37
N ASN A 101 17.74 8.17 2.06
CA ASN A 101 19.06 8.67 1.66
C ASN A 101 19.83 7.68 0.76
N ASP A 102 19.35 6.44 0.62
CA ASP A 102 20.06 5.37 -0.10
C ASP A 102 19.10 4.60 -1.04
N ASN A 103 19.44 4.59 -2.33
CA ASN A 103 18.70 3.95 -3.44
C ASN A 103 19.03 2.45 -3.63
N LYS A 104 19.28 1.69 -2.56
CA LYS A 104 19.39 0.22 -2.69
C LYS A 104 18.08 -0.48 -2.33
N HIS A 105 17.40 -1.01 -3.34
CA HIS A 105 16.22 -1.89 -3.31
C HIS A 105 14.88 -1.21 -3.58
N ALA A 106 14.41 -1.42 -4.82
CA ALA A 106 13.06 -1.14 -5.29
C ALA A 106 12.02 -2.05 -4.60
N LYS A 107 10.80 -1.51 -4.44
CA LYS A 107 9.46 -2.08 -4.11
C LYS A 107 9.28 -3.14 -3.02
N ALA A 108 10.28 -3.98 -2.70
CA ALA A 108 10.18 -5.03 -1.68
C ALA A 108 10.69 -4.59 -0.29
N GLY A 109 11.39 -3.46 -0.19
CA GLY A 109 11.96 -2.96 1.07
C GLY A 109 10.99 -2.19 1.97
N THR A 110 9.91 -1.64 1.41
CA THR A 110 9.00 -0.74 2.14
C THR A 110 8.13 -1.45 3.19
N LEU A 111 7.98 -2.77 3.11
CA LEU A 111 7.16 -3.56 4.06
C LEU A 111 7.97 -4.19 5.21
N THR A 112 9.30 -3.99 5.27
CA THR A 112 10.19 -4.77 6.16
C THR A 112 10.90 -3.96 7.24
N MET A 113 10.63 -2.67 7.37
CA MET A 113 11.21 -1.90 8.48
C MET A 113 10.42 -2.15 9.76
N ARG A 114 10.87 -3.15 10.52
CA ARG A 114 10.60 -3.37 11.93
C ARG A 114 11.91 -3.21 12.70
#